data_AF-A0A7C9FTJ7-F1
#
_entry.id   AF-A0A7C9FTJ7-F1
#
_cell.length_a   1.000
_cell.length_b   1.000
_cell.length_c   1.000
_cell.angle_alpha   90.00
_cell.angle_beta   90.00
_cell.angle_gamma   90.00
#
_symmetry.space_group_name_H-M   'P 1'
#
loop_
_entity.id
_entity.type
_entity.pdbx_description
1 polymer ?
#
loop_
_entity_poly.entity_id
_entity_poly.type
_entity_poly.pdbx_seq_one_letter_code
_entity_poly.pdbx_strand_id
1 'polypeptide(L)' 'MLVLISQHRTEYDNRHLIQSSVRKIKLSPASPRNERLWSLRFYGEEGKVLRSWFYTTDQKRRADLAEVVKNNPHIEVYQG' A
#
# COMPACT_ATOMS: atom_id res chain seq x y z
N MET A 1 -5.87 -18.85 -2.21
CA MET A 1 -5.49 -17.51 -2.75
C MET A 1 -5.09 -16.63 -1.57
N LEU A 2 -3.83 -16.17 -1.52
CA LEU A 2 -3.40 -15.25 -0.46
C LEU A 2 -3.75 -13.80 -0.84
N VAL A 3 -4.15 -13.02 0.15
CA VAL A 3 -4.56 -11.63 -0.03
C VAL A 3 -3.81 -10.73 0.94
N LEU A 4 -3.46 -9.52 0.49
CA LEU A 4 -2.96 -8.46 1.37
C LEU A 4 -4.18 -7.73 1.94
N ILE A 5 -4.17 -7.53 3.26
CA ILE A 5 -5.24 -6.88 4.02
C ILE A 5 -4.61 -5.76 4.84
N SER A 6 -5.18 -4.56 4.75
CA SER A 6 -4.77 -3.41 5.56
C SER A 6 -5.33 -3.57 6.97
N GLN A 7 -4.50 -3.32 8.00
CA GLN A 7 -5.00 -3.22 9.38
C GLN A 7 -5.93 -2.01 9.57
N HIS A 8 -5.85 -1.03 8.66
CA HIS A 8 -6.61 0.22 8.67
C HIS A 8 -7.76 0.22 7.66
N ARG A 9 -8.39 -0.94 7.42
CA ARG A 9 -9.48 -1.12 6.44
C ARG A 9 -10.60 -0.08 6.54
N THR A 10 -10.99 0.28 7.76
CA THR A 10 -12.17 1.12 8.02
C THR A 10 -11.95 2.61 7.81
N GLU A 11 -10.71 3.10 7.68
CA GLU A 11 -10.46 4.54 7.53
C GLU A 11 -10.92 5.07 6.17
N TYR A 12 -10.64 4.31 5.11
CA TYR A 12 -10.90 4.71 3.72
C TYR A 12 -11.41 3.55 2.86
N ASP A 13 -11.99 2.52 3.47
CA ASP A 13 -12.37 1.27 2.78
C ASP A 13 -11.19 0.66 1.99
N ASN A 14 -10.05 0.46 2.69
CA ASN A 14 -8.85 -0.13 2.07
C ASN A 14 -9.11 -1.60 1.71
N ARG A 15 -9.62 -1.84 0.50
CA ARG A 15 -9.99 -3.18 0.05
C ARG A 15 -8.79 -4.10 -0.10
N HIS A 16 -9.01 -5.40 0.08
CA HIS A 16 -7.98 -6.41 -0.13
C HIS A 16 -7.48 -6.44 -1.57
N LEU A 17 -6.33 -7.05 -1.76
CA LEU A 17 -5.76 -7.32 -3.08
C LEU A 17 -5.06 -8.68 -3.10
N ILE A 18 -5.04 -9.32 -4.26
CA ILE A 18 -4.42 -10.63 -4.44
C ILE A 18 -2.91 -10.46 -4.35
N GLN A 19 -2.28 -11.16 -3.41
CA GLN A 19 -0.86 -11.03 -3.11
C GLN A 19 0.02 -11.33 -4.34
N SER A 20 -0.27 -12.42 -5.05
CA SER A 20 0.50 -12.86 -6.21
C SER A 20 0.47 -11.90 -7.40
N SER A 21 -0.48 -10.96 -7.43
CA SER A 21 -0.55 -9.93 -8.47
C SER A 21 0.38 -8.75 -8.19
N VAL A 22 0.86 -8.57 -6.96
CA VAL A 22 1.72 -7.44 -6.61
C VAL A 22 3.17 -7.74 -6.96
N ARG A 23 3.82 -6.77 -7.58
CA ARG A 23 5.27 -6.77 -7.83
C ARG A 23 5.97 -5.65 -7.09
N LYS A 24 5.29 -4.51 -6.98
CA LYS A 24 5.90 -3.26 -6.51
C LYS A 24 4.93 -2.47 -5.64
N ILE A 25 5.46 -1.84 -4.60
CA ILE A 25 4.75 -0.90 -3.75
C ILE A 25 5.47 0.44 -3.81
N LYS A 26 4.72 1.52 -4.07
CA LYS A 26 5.25 2.89 -4.00
C LYS A 26 4.74 3.58 -2.76
N LEU A 27 5.68 4.08 -1.98
CA LEU A 27 5.49 5.04 -0.91
C LEU A 27 5.57 6.45 -1.51
N SER A 28 4.46 7.19 -1.52
CA SER A 28 4.42 8.58 -2.02
C SER A 28 4.36 9.56 -0.84
N PRO A 29 4.86 10.79 -0.92
CA PRO A 29 4.60 11.79 0.13
C PRO A 29 3.08 12.01 0.36
N ALA A 30 2.73 12.75 1.42
CA ALA A 30 1.35 13.14 1.66
C ALA A 30 0.74 13.80 0.41
N SER A 31 -0.57 13.63 0.22
CA SER A 31 -1.25 14.19 -0.95
C SER A 31 -1.07 15.72 -0.97
N PRO A 32 -0.62 16.32 -2.09
CA PRO A 32 -0.46 17.77 -2.18
C PRO A 32 -1.80 18.53 -2.06
N ARG A 33 -2.92 17.84 -2.24
CA ARG A 33 -4.27 18.41 -2.06
C ARG A 33 -4.83 18.20 -0.65
N ASN A 34 -4.22 17.31 0.14
CA ASN A 34 -4.60 17.00 1.51
C ASN A 34 -3.41 16.41 2.26
N GLU A 35 -2.71 17.23 3.02
CA GLU A 35 -1.50 16.85 3.77
C GLU A 35 -1.76 15.78 4.85
N ARG A 36 -3.03 15.56 5.21
CA ARG A 36 -3.45 14.49 6.14
C ARG A 36 -3.75 13.16 5.45
N LEU A 37 -3.69 13.12 4.12
CA LEU A 37 -3.96 11.92 3.34
C LEU A 37 -2.66 11.30 2.84
N TRP A 38 -2.35 10.12 3.38
CA TRP A 38 -1.19 9.33 3.01
C TRP A 38 -1.64 8.14 2.16
N SER A 39 -0.77 7.65 1.27
CA SER A 39 -1.12 6.49 0.42
C SER A 39 0.01 5.49 0.22
N LEU A 40 -0.39 4.23 0.05
CA LEU A 40 0.41 3.13 -0.50
C LEU A 40 -0.19 2.73 -1.85
N ARG A 41 0.62 2.75 -2.90
CA ARG A 41 0.18 2.30 -4.23
C ARG A 41 0.78 0.94 -4.54
N PHE A 42 -0.09 0.00 -4.86
CA PHE A 42 0.27 -1.37 -5.23
C PHE A 42 0.25 -1.50 -6.75
N TYR A 43 1.36 -2.00 -7.29
CA TYR A 43 1.57 -2.16 -8.72
C TYR A 43 1.75 -3.64 -9.05
N GLY A 44 1.17 -4.04 -10.17
CA GLY A 44 1.35 -5.36 -10.76
C GLY A 44 2.40 -5.33 -11.86
N GLU A 45 2.30 -6.29 -12.77
CA GLU A 45 3.14 -6.36 -13.96
C GLU A 45 2.96 -5.11 -14.84
N GLU A 46 4.04 -4.78 -15.58
CA GLU A 46 4.11 -3.61 -16.47
C GLU A 46 3.86 -2.25 -15.78
N GLY A 47 3.96 -2.18 -14.44
CA GLY A 47 3.75 -0.94 -13.70
C GLY A 47 2.29 -0.49 -13.64
N LYS A 48 1.33 -1.40 -13.89
CA LYS A 48 -0.10 -1.10 -13.72
C LYS A 48 -0.45 -0.94 -12.24
N VAL A 49 -1.13 0.16 -11.89
CA VAL A 49 -1.69 0.34 -10.55
C VAL A 49 -2.83 -0.67 -10.37
N LEU A 50 -2.69 -1.55 -9.38
CA LEU A 50 -3.74 -2.51 -9.00
C LEU A 50 -4.69 -1.90 -7.98
N ARG A 51 -4.14 -1.22 -6.96
CA ARG A 51 -4.92 -0.62 -5.88
C ARG A 51 -4.10 0.45 -5.16
N SER A 52 -4.80 1.33 -4.46
CA SER A 52 -4.21 2.24 -3.48
C SER A 52 -4.87 2.03 -2.12
N TRP A 53 -4.06 1.99 -1.07
CA TRP A 53 -4.53 2.11 0.31
C TRP A 53 -4.25 3.52 0.82
N PHE A 54 -5.16 4.04 1.60
CA PHE A 54 -5.15 5.39 2.12
C PHE A 54 -5.15 5.40 3.64
N TYR A 55 -4.51 6.42 4.22
CA TYR A 55 -4.26 6.50 5.65
C TYR A 55 -4.34 7.93 6.14
N THR A 56 -4.79 8.08 7.39
CA THR A 56 -4.82 9.37 8.09
C THR A 56 -3.45 9.84 8.57
N THR A 57 -2.49 8.92 8.74
CA THR A 57 -1.12 9.25 9.19
C THR A 57 -0.06 8.42 8.47
N ASP A 58 1.18 8.95 8.40
CA ASP A 58 2.31 8.20 7.86
C ASP A 58 2.66 6.97 8.70
N GLN A 59 2.51 7.05 10.03
CA GLN A 59 2.82 5.95 10.93
C GLN A 59 2.00 4.69 10.62
N LYS A 60 0.68 4.85 10.44
CA LYS A 60 -0.24 3.76 10.09
C LYS A 60 0.12 3.13 8.75
N ARG A 61 0.38 3.99 7.76
CA ARG A 61 0.85 3.58 6.44
C ARG A 61 2.13 2.74 6.51
N ARG A 62 3.12 3.18 7.28
CA ARG A 62 4.40 2.49 7.44
C ARG A 62 4.25 1.17 8.19
N ALA A 63 3.35 1.09 9.17
CA ALA A 63 3.05 -0.15 9.87
C ALA A 63 2.49 -1.22 8.91
N ASP A 64 1.47 -0.86 8.12
CA ASP A 64 0.92 -1.74 7.07
C ASP A 64 1.99 -2.15 6.05
N LEU A 65 2.82 -1.21 5.59
CA LEU A 65 3.91 -1.52 4.67
C LEU A 65 4.88 -2.54 5.27
N ALA A 66 5.30 -2.32 6.52
CA ALA A 66 6.24 -3.20 7.20
C ALA A 66 5.69 -4.61 7.34
N GLU A 67 4.41 -4.77 7.66
CA GLU A 67 3.76 -6.07 7.71
C GLU A 67 3.69 -6.74 6.33
N VAL A 68 3.29 -5.99 5.30
CA VAL A 68 3.23 -6.51 3.92
C VAL A 68 4.60 -7.01 3.49
N VAL A 69 5.66 -6.21 3.68
CA VAL A 69 7.03 -6.57 3.28
C VAL A 69 7.57 -7.74 4.10
N LYS A 70 7.33 -7.76 5.42
CA LYS A 70 7.74 -8.87 6.29
C LYS A 70 7.19 -10.22 5.80
N ASN A 71 5.93 -10.23 5.36
CA ASN A 71 5.27 -11.44 4.86
C ASN A 71 5.53 -11.69 3.36
N ASN A 72 6.09 -10.70 2.63
CA ASN A 72 6.28 -10.71 1.19
C ASN A 72 7.63 -10.09 0.78
N PRO A 73 8.76 -10.71 1.13
CA PRO A 73 10.08 -10.13 0.90
C PRO A 73 10.45 -9.94 -0.58
N HIS A 74 9.70 -10.55 -1.49
CA HIS A 74 9.88 -10.44 -2.94
C HIS A 74 9.23 -9.18 -3.54
N ILE A 75 8.40 -8.45 -2.79
CA ILE A 75 7.76 -7.22 -3.28
C ILE A 75 8.74 -6.06 -3.16
N GLU A 76 9.00 -5.40 -4.28
CA GLU A 76 9.90 -4.24 -4.30
C GLU A 76 9.23 -2.99 -3.72
N VAL A 77 9.96 -2.25 -2.89
CA VAL A 77 9.47 -1.00 -2.28
C VAL A 77 10.24 0.19 -2.82
N TYR A 78 9.51 1.19 -3.30
CA TYR A 78 10.07 2.44 -3.81
C TYR A 78 9.58 3.61 -2.99
N GLN A 79 10.51 4.48 -2.61
CA GLN A 79 10.21 5.79 -2.02
C GLN A 79 10.33 6.82 -3.13
N GLY A 80 9.21 7.51 -3.41
CA GLY A 80 9.17 8.60 -4.39
C GLY A 80 9.36 9.96 -3.75
#